data_AF-A0A4C1ZQ09-F1
#
_entry.id   AF-A0A4C1ZQ09-F1
#
_cell.length_a   1.000
_cell.length_b   1.000
_cell.length_c   1.000
_cell.angle_alpha   90.00
_cell.angle_beta   90.00
_cell.angle_gamma   90.00
#
_symmetry.space_group_name_H-M   'P 1'
#
loop_
_entity.id
_entity.type
_entity.pdbx_description
1 polymer ?
#
loop_
_entity_poly.entity_id
_entity_poly.type
_entity_poly.pdbx_seq_one_letter_code
_entity_poly.pdbx_strand_id
1 'polypeptide(L)'
;MCSGGATPLVDVGDIRREAVDGRRRRRRLAPPLPSTNRFLKIGNGVYPELDSMGKPLEWLRERAILTPKNDQAPLINDLLLESFQGKEIVYYSIDTVVNTEEAVHYPVEFLNTINPSGLSYPKLSLRVDTPVMLFRNIKPPKLFNGTRRQVKVLHRNLVEATILTGPHQGEIVFVPLIPLIPNDLPFEFKRFQFP
;
A
#
# COMPACT_ATOMS: atom_id res chain seq x y z
N MET A 1 7.25 -16.68 -5.98
CA MET A 1 5.83 -16.27 -5.99
C MET A 1 5.58 -15.46 -4.72
N CYS A 2 5.73 -14.14 -4.78
CA CYS A 2 5.40 -13.26 -3.65
C CYS A 2 4.03 -12.65 -3.98
N SER A 3 2.98 -13.28 -3.47
CA SER A 3 1.59 -12.86 -3.61
C SER A 3 1.18 -12.06 -2.37
N GLY A 4 1.29 -10.75 -2.44
CA GLY A 4 1.04 -9.89 -1.28
C GLY A 4 0.95 -8.42 -1.66
N GLY A 5 -0.21 -8.00 -2.16
CA GLY A 5 -0.51 -6.58 -2.31
C GLY A 5 -1.12 -6.08 -1.01
N ALA A 6 -0.27 -5.74 -0.03
CA ALA A 6 -0.74 -5.17 1.21
C ALA A 6 -0.71 -3.63 1.21
N THR A 7 -1.81 -3.10 1.75
CA THR A 7 -1.97 -1.84 2.48
C THR A 7 -0.65 -1.16 2.88
N PRO A 8 -0.41 0.12 2.55
CA PRO A 8 0.83 0.82 2.91
C PRO A 8 0.95 1.12 4.41
N LEU A 9 1.27 0.09 5.18
CA LEU A 9 1.67 0.16 6.60
C LEU A 9 3.13 0.62 6.75
N VAL A 10 3.90 0.46 5.68
CA VAL A 10 5.32 0.82 5.52
C VAL A 10 5.44 1.92 4.47
N ASP A 11 6.14 2.98 4.81
CA ASP A 11 6.55 4.07 3.93
C ASP A 11 7.91 3.74 3.29
N VAL A 12 8.13 4.23 2.07
CA VAL A 12 9.38 4.05 1.32
C VAL A 12 10.15 5.35 1.42
N GLY A 13 11.19 5.37 2.25
CA GLY A 13 12.08 6.52 2.35
C GLY A 13 13.04 6.57 1.16
N ASP A 14 12.84 7.49 0.23
CA ASP A 14 13.87 7.90 -0.73
C ASP A 14 14.96 8.65 0.06
N ILE A 15 16.13 8.04 0.24
CA ILE A 15 17.27 8.66 0.94
C ILE A 15 17.92 9.67 -0.02
N ARG A 16 17.23 10.78 -0.29
CA ARG A 16 17.92 12.02 -0.71
C ARG A 16 18.38 12.73 0.55
N ARG A 17 19.48 12.25 1.13
CA ARG A 17 20.25 13.02 2.12
C ARG A 17 21.01 14.09 1.35
N GLU A 18 20.59 15.34 1.44
CA GLU A 18 21.54 16.44 1.30
C GLU A 18 22.54 16.30 2.44
N ALA A 19 23.79 15.99 2.07
CA ALA A 19 24.88 15.88 3.01
C ALA A 19 25.29 17.30 3.45
N VAL A 20 24.86 17.72 4.63
CA VAL A 20 25.52 18.82 5.34
C VAL A 20 26.45 18.20 6.37
N ASP A 21 27.74 18.51 6.18
CA ASP A 21 28.89 18.24 7.04
C ASP A 21 29.47 16.80 7.01
N GLY A 22 30.67 16.73 6.43
CA GLY A 22 31.35 15.51 5.99
C GLY A 22 32.02 14.73 7.11
N ARG A 23 31.24 14.00 7.91
CA ARG A 23 31.79 12.99 8.84
C ARG A 23 31.13 11.62 8.66
N ARG A 24 31.79 10.75 7.88
CA ARG A 24 31.46 9.33 7.77
C ARG A 24 31.74 8.61 9.09
N ARG A 25 30.71 8.37 9.92
CA ARG A 25 30.78 7.37 10.99
C ARG A 25 30.46 5.98 10.40
N ARG A 26 31.48 5.12 10.29
CA ARG A 26 31.29 3.67 10.09
C ARG A 26 30.44 3.13 11.25
N ARG A 27 29.17 2.82 11.01
CA ARG A 27 28.36 2.04 11.95
C ARG A 27 28.44 0.57 11.52
N ARG A 28 28.80 -0.29 12.48
CA ARG A 28 28.97 -1.74 12.32
C ARG A 28 27.77 -2.33 11.59
N LEU A 29 28.03 -3.06 10.50
CA LEU A 29 27.04 -3.93 9.86
C LEU A 29 26.68 -5.02 10.87
N ALA A 30 25.41 -5.11 11.25
CA ALA A 30 24.92 -6.27 11.98
C ALA A 30 25.02 -7.50 11.06
N PRO A 31 25.43 -8.68 11.56
CA PRO A 31 25.51 -9.88 10.75
C PRO A 31 24.13 -10.27 10.19
N PRO A 32 24.07 -10.93 9.02
CA PRO A 32 22.82 -11.35 8.41
C PRO A 32 22.21 -12.48 9.24
N LEU A 33 21.05 -12.22 9.85
CA LEU A 33 20.25 -13.23 10.52
C LEU A 33 19.05 -13.58 9.64
N PRO A 34 18.68 -14.87 9.48
CA PRO A 34 17.58 -15.28 8.61
C PRO A 34 16.20 -15.14 9.28
N SER A 35 15.16 -15.11 8.44
CA SER A 35 13.73 -15.40 8.71
C SER A 35 12.85 -14.35 9.40
N THR A 36 11.57 -14.35 9.00
CA THR A 36 10.35 -13.60 9.38
C THR A 36 10.32 -12.95 10.77
N ASN A 37 10.98 -13.55 11.75
CA ASN A 37 11.12 -13.04 13.13
C ASN A 37 11.66 -11.60 13.22
N ARG A 38 12.50 -11.14 12.28
CA ARG A 38 13.02 -9.77 12.31
C ARG A 38 11.95 -8.73 12.02
N PHE A 39 11.09 -8.99 11.04
CA PHE A 39 10.03 -8.07 10.65
C PHE A 39 8.94 -8.01 11.71
N LEU A 40 8.59 -9.15 12.30
CA LEU A 40 7.68 -9.20 13.46
C LEU A 40 8.25 -8.44 14.67
N LYS A 41 9.56 -8.54 14.94
CA LYS A 41 10.19 -7.78 16.02
C LYS A 41 10.14 -6.27 15.79
N ILE A 42 10.35 -5.80 14.56
CA ILE A 42 10.21 -4.38 14.20
C ILE A 42 8.75 -3.96 14.30
N GLY A 43 7.85 -4.79 13.78
CA GLY A 43 6.40 -4.61 13.84
C GLY A 43 5.93 -4.38 15.28
N ASN A 44 6.24 -5.31 16.18
CA ASN A 44 5.86 -5.21 17.59
C ASN A 44 6.52 -4.04 18.31
N GLY A 45 7.72 -3.63 17.89
CA GLY A 45 8.41 -2.47 18.46
C GLY A 45 7.76 -1.14 18.07
N VAL A 46 7.27 -1.02 16.83
CA VAL A 46 6.62 0.21 16.34
C VAL A 46 5.13 0.22 16.68
N TYR A 47 4.48 -0.93 16.52
CA TYR A 47 3.05 -1.16 16.71
C TYR A 47 2.84 -2.16 17.87
N PRO A 48 3.03 -1.74 19.14
CA PRO A 48 2.79 -2.62 20.29
C PRO A 48 1.31 -2.95 20.44
N GLU A 49 0.98 -4.20 20.78
CA GLU A 49 -0.42 -4.67 20.97
C GLU A 49 -1.27 -4.48 19.69
N LEU A 50 -0.67 -4.74 18.52
CA LEU A 50 -1.31 -4.61 17.20
C LEU A 50 -2.60 -5.44 17.07
N ASP A 51 -2.65 -6.52 17.84
CA ASP A 51 -3.73 -7.49 17.95
C ASP A 51 -4.84 -7.05 18.89
N SER A 52 -4.85 -5.83 19.41
CA SER A 52 -5.97 -5.33 20.24
C SER A 52 -6.86 -4.35 19.49
N MET A 53 -8.17 -4.44 19.74
CA MET A 53 -9.18 -3.59 19.09
C MET A 53 -9.15 -2.15 19.59
N GLY A 54 -9.76 -1.25 18.81
CA GLY A 54 -10.11 0.09 19.28
C GLY A 54 -8.92 1.03 19.45
N LYS A 55 -7.89 0.89 18.61
CA LYS A 55 -6.74 1.80 18.63
C LYS A 55 -7.19 3.23 18.28
N PRO A 56 -6.84 4.23 19.10
CA PRO A 56 -7.17 5.61 18.80
C PRO A 56 -6.42 6.08 17.55
N LEU A 57 -6.97 7.09 16.87
CA LEU A 57 -6.43 7.61 15.61
C LEU A 57 -4.96 8.05 15.76
N GLU A 58 -4.66 8.69 16.89
CA GLU A 58 -3.34 9.17 17.30
C GLU A 58 -2.31 8.04 17.36
N TRP A 59 -2.74 6.86 17.81
CA TRP A 59 -1.87 5.69 17.92
C TRP A 59 -1.34 5.29 16.54
N LEU A 60 -2.20 5.22 15.52
CA LEU A 60 -1.78 4.93 14.15
C LEU A 60 -0.97 6.06 13.52
N ARG A 61 -1.37 7.31 13.80
CA ARG A 61 -0.76 8.52 13.23
C ARG A 61 0.74 8.60 13.53
N GLU A 62 1.14 8.32 14.76
CA GLU A 62 2.51 8.54 15.25
C GLU A 62 3.49 7.42 14.87
N ARG A 63 3.01 6.40 14.16
CA ARG A 63 3.77 5.18 13.86
C ARG A 63 3.85 4.97 12.37
N ALA A 64 5.05 4.72 11.86
CA ALA A 64 5.30 4.29 10.49
C ALA A 64 6.60 3.47 10.48
N ILE A 65 6.66 2.48 9.60
CA ILE A 65 7.89 1.73 9.34
C ILE A 65 8.43 2.21 8.00
N LEU A 66 9.73 2.51 7.94
CA LEU A 66 10.39 2.89 6.69
C LEU A 66 11.32 1.77 6.24
N THR A 67 11.21 1.36 4.99
CA THR A 67 12.14 0.40 4.38
C THR A 67 13.08 1.07 3.37
N PRO A 68 14.37 0.72 3.35
CA PRO A 68 15.32 1.26 2.37
C PRO A 68 15.11 0.70 0.95
N LYS A 69 14.32 -0.38 0.78
CA LYS A 69 14.02 -1.01 -0.50
C LYS A 69 12.54 -1.31 -0.63
N ASN A 70 11.99 -1.06 -1.80
CA ASN A 70 10.57 -1.29 -2.11
C ASN A 70 10.21 -2.78 -2.09
N ASP A 71 11.16 -3.66 -2.34
CA ASP A 71 10.93 -5.11 -2.41
C ASP A 71 10.61 -5.75 -1.03
N GLN A 72 10.98 -5.10 0.08
CA GLN A 72 10.69 -5.58 1.43
C GLN A 72 9.36 -5.06 1.98
N ALA A 73 8.85 -3.94 1.46
CA ALA A 73 7.65 -3.30 1.96
C ALA A 73 6.40 -4.20 1.86
N PRO A 74 6.14 -4.91 0.74
CA PRO A 74 5.00 -5.82 0.64
C PRO A 74 5.00 -6.89 1.73
N LEU A 75 6.15 -7.55 1.94
CA LEU A 75 6.28 -8.61 2.94
C LEU A 75 5.99 -8.11 4.36
N ILE A 76 6.50 -6.93 4.72
CA ILE A 76 6.23 -6.36 6.05
C ILE A 76 4.77 -5.93 6.16
N ASN A 77 4.21 -5.32 5.12
CA ASN A 77 2.82 -4.91 5.09
C ASN A 77 1.88 -6.12 5.29
N ASP A 78 2.13 -7.24 4.59
CA ASP A 78 1.34 -8.47 4.73
C ASP A 78 1.39 -9.00 6.17
N LEU A 79 2.60 -9.14 6.74
CA LEU A 79 2.80 -9.63 8.10
C LEU A 79 2.11 -8.77 9.16
N LEU A 80 2.14 -7.44 9.00
CA LEU A 80 1.48 -6.52 9.92
C LEU A 80 -0.03 -6.55 9.73
N LEU A 81 -0.50 -6.59 8.49
CA LEU A 81 -1.93 -6.63 8.17
C LEU A 81 -2.59 -7.87 8.79
N GLU A 82 -1.91 -9.03 8.74
CA GLU A 82 -2.36 -10.27 9.40
C GLU A 82 -2.58 -10.10 10.91
N SER A 83 -1.75 -9.27 11.55
CA SER A 83 -1.77 -9.04 13.00
C SER A 83 -2.85 -8.05 13.46
N PHE A 84 -3.37 -7.19 12.58
CA PHE A 84 -4.46 -6.27 12.93
C PHE A 84 -5.77 -7.00 13.17
N GLN A 85 -6.53 -6.64 14.19
CA GLN A 85 -7.92 -7.07 14.25
C GLN A 85 -8.80 -6.22 13.31
N GLY A 86 -9.82 -6.84 12.71
CA GLY A 86 -10.80 -6.13 11.89
C GLY A 86 -11.29 -6.96 10.71
N LYS A 87 -12.39 -6.49 10.09
CA LYS A 87 -12.93 -7.11 8.88
C LYS A 87 -11.96 -6.92 7.72
N GLU A 88 -11.50 -8.01 7.14
CA GLU A 88 -10.73 -8.00 5.88
C GLU A 88 -11.66 -8.16 4.68
N ILE A 89 -11.37 -7.42 3.61
CA ILE A 89 -11.89 -7.68 2.27
C ILE A 89 -10.71 -7.74 1.30
N VAL A 90 -10.70 -8.78 0.48
CA VAL A 90 -9.75 -8.96 -0.62
C VAL A 90 -10.40 -8.48 -1.91
N TYR A 91 -9.75 -7.54 -2.58
CA TYR A 91 -10.17 -7.00 -3.87
C TYR A 91 -9.27 -7.54 -4.97
N TYR A 92 -9.89 -8.16 -5.97
CA TYR A 92 -9.21 -8.60 -7.19
C TYR A 92 -9.33 -7.51 -8.25
N SER A 93 -8.25 -7.28 -8.99
CA SER A 93 -8.27 -6.39 -10.13
C SER A 93 -9.17 -6.94 -11.23
N ILE A 94 -9.74 -6.04 -12.02
CA ILE A 94 -10.44 -6.40 -13.25
C ILE A 94 -9.61 -5.86 -14.41
N ASP A 95 -8.96 -6.77 -15.13
CA ASP A 95 -8.04 -6.45 -16.20
C ASP A 95 -8.73 -6.64 -17.56
N THR A 96 -8.65 -5.61 -18.40
CA THR A 96 -9.33 -5.54 -19.69
C THR A 96 -8.47 -4.82 -20.70
N VAL A 97 -8.68 -5.11 -21.98
CA VAL A 97 -8.24 -4.23 -23.07
C VAL A 97 -9.23 -3.08 -23.21
N VAL A 98 -8.74 -1.90 -23.58
CA VAL A 98 -9.59 -0.75 -23.89
C VAL A 98 -10.25 -0.95 -25.26
N ASN A 99 -9.48 -1.41 -26.26
CA ASN A 99 -9.98 -1.79 -27.57
C ASN A 99 -10.53 -3.22 -27.54
N THR A 100 -11.84 -3.38 -27.68
CA THR A 100 -12.51 -4.69 -27.66
C THR A 100 -12.14 -5.58 -28.83
N GLU A 101 -11.69 -5.03 -29.96
CA GLU A 101 -11.23 -5.82 -31.11
C GLU A 101 -9.95 -6.61 -30.79
N GLU A 102 -9.14 -6.11 -29.86
CA GLU A 102 -7.91 -6.76 -29.40
C GLU A 102 -8.16 -7.84 -28.34
N ALA A 103 -9.39 -7.98 -27.83
CA ALA A 103 -9.71 -8.96 -26.79
C ALA A 103 -9.46 -10.42 -27.25
N VAL A 104 -9.52 -10.66 -28.55
CA VAL A 104 -9.17 -11.97 -29.15
C VAL A 104 -7.67 -12.25 -29.08
N HIS A 105 -6.83 -11.21 -29.11
CA HIS A 105 -5.37 -11.32 -29.06
C HIS A 105 -4.83 -11.36 -27.63
N TYR A 106 -5.54 -10.73 -26.69
CA TYR A 106 -5.13 -10.62 -25.29
C TYR A 106 -6.18 -11.21 -24.35
N PRO A 107 -6.17 -12.54 -24.17
CA PRO A 107 -7.10 -13.20 -23.26
C PRO A 107 -6.87 -12.75 -21.81
N VAL A 108 -7.90 -12.81 -20.97
CA VAL A 108 -7.85 -12.29 -19.59
C VAL A 108 -6.79 -13.01 -18.74
N GLU A 109 -6.52 -14.28 -19.02
CA GLU A 109 -5.46 -15.07 -18.40
C GLU A 109 -4.09 -14.45 -18.65
N PHE A 110 -3.84 -13.97 -19.87
CA PHE A 110 -2.63 -13.23 -20.20
C PHE A 110 -2.60 -11.87 -19.50
N LEU A 111 -3.70 -11.12 -19.55
CA LEU A 111 -3.81 -9.80 -18.93
C LEU A 111 -3.50 -9.82 -17.43
N ASN A 112 -4.00 -10.83 -16.72
CA ASN A 112 -3.77 -11.03 -15.28
C ASN A 112 -2.30 -11.33 -14.93
N THR A 113 -1.46 -11.72 -15.90
CA THR A 113 -0.02 -11.92 -15.67
C THR A 113 0.80 -10.63 -15.77
N ILE A 114 0.21 -9.57 -16.32
CA ILE A 114 0.90 -8.31 -16.57
C ILE A 114 0.97 -7.51 -15.27
N ASN A 115 2.18 -7.02 -14.95
CA ASN A 115 2.41 -6.14 -13.82
C ASN A 115 3.17 -4.87 -14.26
N PRO A 116 2.49 -3.94 -14.96
CA PRO A 116 3.06 -2.70 -15.45
C PRO A 116 3.56 -1.82 -14.31
N SER A 117 4.53 -0.96 -14.61
CA SER A 117 5.07 -0.06 -13.62
C SER A 117 4.00 0.92 -13.10
N GLY A 118 3.93 1.08 -11.78
CA GLY A 118 2.99 2.00 -11.14
C GLY A 118 1.52 1.55 -11.12
N LEU A 119 1.19 0.32 -11.53
CA LEU A 119 -0.13 -0.26 -11.27
C LEU A 119 -0.17 -0.97 -9.91
N SER A 120 -1.35 -0.90 -9.28
CA SER A 120 -1.68 -1.70 -8.11
C SER A 120 -1.64 -3.19 -8.43
N TYR A 121 -1.25 -4.00 -7.45
CA TYR A 121 -1.21 -5.45 -7.57
C TYR A 121 -2.59 -6.05 -7.92
N PRO A 122 -2.64 -7.21 -8.61
CA PRO A 122 -3.89 -7.87 -8.96
C PRO A 122 -4.74 -8.29 -7.76
N LYS A 123 -4.12 -8.48 -6.60
CA LYS A 123 -4.79 -8.79 -5.32
C LYS A 123 -4.44 -7.70 -4.32
N LEU A 124 -5.46 -7.05 -3.76
CA LEU A 124 -5.33 -6.04 -2.72
C LEU A 124 -6.11 -6.48 -1.47
N SER A 125 -5.40 -6.75 -0.37
CA SER A 125 -6.01 -7.03 0.93
C SER A 125 -6.12 -5.74 1.74
N LEU A 126 -7.35 -5.36 2.11
CA LEU A 126 -7.64 -4.24 2.99
C LEU A 126 -8.36 -4.73 4.24
N ARG A 127 -8.05 -4.11 5.39
CA ARG A 127 -8.69 -4.43 6.67
C ARG A 127 -9.20 -3.15 7.33
N VAL A 128 -10.35 -3.22 7.98
CA VAL A 128 -10.92 -2.09 8.73
C VAL A 128 -9.95 -1.68 9.85
N ASP A 129 -9.91 -0.38 10.13
CA ASP A 129 -9.07 0.29 11.12
C ASP A 129 -7.56 0.26 10.85
N THR A 130 -7.11 -0.18 9.66
CA THR A 130 -5.71 -0.14 9.28
C THR A 130 -5.36 1.12 8.47
N PRO A 131 -4.11 1.63 8.56
CA PRO A 131 -3.66 2.78 7.79
C PRO A 131 -3.30 2.37 6.34
N VAL A 132 -3.83 3.09 5.36
CA VAL A 132 -3.58 2.97 3.92
C VAL A 132 -3.03 4.28 3.35
N MET A 133 -2.34 4.19 2.20
CA MET A 133 -1.96 5.32 1.35
C MET A 133 -2.38 5.01 -0.09
N LEU A 134 -2.62 6.05 -0.89
CA LEU A 134 -2.89 5.91 -2.33
C LEU A 134 -1.57 5.95 -3.07
N PHE A 135 -1.44 5.21 -4.16
CA PHE A 135 -0.29 5.32 -5.08
C PHE A 135 -0.47 6.43 -6.12
N ARG A 136 -1.69 6.96 -6.28
CA ARG A 136 -1.99 8.01 -7.26
C ARG A 136 -2.80 9.17 -6.70
N ASN A 137 -2.66 10.31 -7.38
CA ASN A 137 -3.51 11.47 -7.15
C ASN A 137 -4.85 11.26 -7.84
N ILE A 138 -5.94 11.28 -7.09
CA ILE A 138 -7.31 11.21 -7.61
C ILE A 138 -7.92 12.61 -7.64
N LYS A 139 -7.93 13.26 -6.47
CA LYS A 139 -8.59 14.56 -6.27
C LYS A 139 -7.90 15.34 -5.15
N PRO A 140 -6.88 16.14 -5.47
CA PRO A 140 -6.29 17.07 -4.53
C PRO A 140 -7.35 18.04 -3.97
N PRO A 141 -7.19 18.57 -2.74
CA PRO A 141 -6.07 18.34 -1.82
C PRO A 141 -6.26 17.15 -0.88
N LYS A 142 -7.37 16.39 -0.98
CA LYS A 142 -7.72 15.35 0.02
C LYS A 142 -7.39 13.92 -0.41
N LEU A 143 -7.46 13.63 -1.71
CA LEU A 143 -7.19 12.32 -2.32
C LEU A 143 -5.92 12.39 -3.17
N PHE A 144 -4.78 12.64 -2.53
CA PHE A 144 -3.45 12.61 -3.15
C PHE A 144 -2.58 11.49 -2.56
N ASN A 145 -1.53 11.12 -3.31
CA ASN A 145 -0.55 10.11 -2.92
C ASN A 145 0.21 10.56 -1.66
N GLY A 146 0.57 9.61 -0.79
CA GLY A 146 1.37 9.86 0.40
C GLY A 146 0.59 10.36 1.62
N THR A 147 -0.68 10.75 1.48
CA THR A 147 -1.53 10.97 2.66
C THR A 147 -1.89 9.63 3.30
N ARG A 148 -1.64 9.51 4.60
CA ARG A 148 -2.07 8.35 5.39
C ARG A 148 -3.54 8.47 5.76
N ARG A 149 -4.30 7.39 5.61
CA ARG A 149 -5.74 7.34 5.91
C ARG A 149 -6.05 6.06 6.67
N GLN A 150 -6.96 6.07 7.62
CA GLN A 150 -7.43 4.86 8.28
C GLN A 150 -8.68 4.35 7.58
N VAL A 151 -8.70 3.07 7.19
CA VAL A 151 -9.89 2.42 6.63
C VAL A 151 -11.00 2.38 7.69
N LYS A 152 -12.21 2.81 7.33
CA LYS A 152 -13.40 2.76 8.20
C LYS A 152 -14.42 1.76 7.70
N VAL A 153 -14.75 1.81 6.41
CA VAL A 153 -15.73 0.90 5.82
C VAL A 153 -15.23 0.41 4.47
N LEU A 154 -15.36 -0.89 4.26
CA LEU A 154 -15.01 -1.57 3.02
C LEU A 154 -16.29 -1.97 2.28
N HIS A 155 -16.61 -1.26 1.20
CA HIS A 155 -17.68 -1.62 0.27
C HIS A 155 -17.11 -2.28 -0.99
N ARG A 156 -17.99 -2.78 -1.87
CA ARG A 156 -17.58 -3.45 -3.11
C ARG A 156 -16.72 -2.57 -4.02
N ASN A 157 -17.12 -1.32 -4.23
CA ASN A 157 -16.48 -0.39 -5.19
C ASN A 157 -16.02 0.93 -4.54
N LEU A 158 -16.02 0.98 -3.20
CA LEU A 158 -15.76 2.20 -2.45
C LEU A 158 -15.11 1.84 -1.11
N VAL A 159 -14.07 2.58 -0.74
CA VAL A 159 -13.48 2.52 0.60
C VAL A 159 -13.73 3.86 1.29
N GLU A 160 -14.38 3.82 2.44
CA GLU A 160 -14.48 4.96 3.34
C GLU A 160 -13.24 4.98 4.24
N ALA A 161 -12.58 6.13 4.34
CA ALA A 161 -11.38 6.28 5.16
C ALA A 161 -11.31 7.65 5.83
N THR A 162 -10.68 7.73 6.99
CA THR A 162 -10.41 8.98 7.71
C THR A 162 -8.98 9.44 7.47
N ILE A 163 -8.75 10.71 7.15
CA ILE A 163 -7.40 11.24 6.98
C ILE A 163 -6.66 11.29 8.32
N LEU A 164 -5.46 10.68 8.39
CA LEU A 164 -4.66 10.57 9.61
C LEU A 164 -3.76 11.79 9.86
N THR A 165 -3.28 12.43 8.80
CA THR A 165 -2.25 13.48 8.88
C THR A 165 -2.53 14.63 7.91
N GLY A 166 -2.00 15.81 8.24
CA GLY A 166 -2.03 17.00 7.38
C GLY A 166 -3.24 17.91 7.60
N PRO A 167 -3.44 18.91 6.72
CA PRO A 167 -4.44 19.98 6.90
C PRO A 167 -5.90 19.50 6.97
N HIS A 168 -6.17 18.30 6.44
CA HIS A 168 -7.50 17.70 6.36
C HIS A 168 -7.68 16.55 7.36
N GLN A 169 -6.90 16.53 8.45
CA GLN A 169 -6.96 15.49 9.47
C GLN A 169 -8.39 15.33 10.03
N GLY A 170 -8.79 14.07 10.25
CA GLY A 170 -10.10 13.74 10.82
C GLY A 170 -11.24 13.78 9.81
N GLU A 171 -11.03 14.34 8.61
CA GLU A 171 -12.04 14.33 7.57
C GLU A 171 -12.24 12.93 6.99
N ILE A 172 -13.50 12.59 6.69
CA ILE A 172 -13.87 11.36 5.99
C ILE A 172 -13.74 11.60 4.48
N VAL A 173 -13.10 10.64 3.82
CA VAL A 173 -12.96 10.61 2.37
C VAL A 173 -13.39 9.26 1.81
N PHE A 174 -13.83 9.27 0.56
CA PHE A 174 -14.21 8.08 -0.16
C PHE A 174 -13.23 7.82 -1.30
N VAL A 175 -12.62 6.64 -1.29
CA VAL A 175 -11.71 6.18 -2.34
C VAL A 175 -12.49 5.23 -3.26
N PRO A 176 -12.84 5.66 -4.48
CA PRO A 176 -13.57 4.80 -5.42
C PRO A 176 -12.64 3.80 -6.10
N LEU A 177 -13.20 2.68 -6.55
CA LEU A 177 -12.57 1.79 -7.51
C LEU A 177 -12.48 2.55 -8.85
N ILE A 178 -11.27 2.78 -9.35
CA ILE A 178 -11.06 3.55 -10.59
C ILE A 178 -10.36 2.71 -11.66
N PRO A 179 -10.55 3.04 -12.93
CA PRO A 179 -9.72 2.48 -13.98
C PRO A 179 -8.32 3.09 -13.97
N LEU A 180 -7.31 2.22 -14.01
CA LEU A 180 -5.91 2.55 -14.13
C LEU A 180 -5.42 2.10 -15.50
N ILE A 181 -4.91 3.07 -16.27
CA ILE A 181 -4.41 2.87 -17.63
C ILE A 181 -2.89 3.11 -17.60
N PRO A 182 -2.06 2.06 -17.74
CA PRO A 182 -0.63 2.20 -17.89
C PRO A 182 -0.30 2.67 -19.32
N ASN A 183 0.81 3.40 -19.46
CA ASN A 183 1.27 3.94 -20.75
C ASN A 183 2.54 3.23 -21.26
N ASP A 184 2.96 2.15 -20.61
CA ASP A 184 4.20 1.40 -20.86
C ASP A 184 3.97 0.05 -21.57
N LEU A 185 2.78 -0.17 -22.13
CA LEU A 185 2.42 -1.39 -22.87
C LEU A 185 2.20 -1.11 -24.36
N PRO A 186 2.46 -2.09 -25.24
CA PRO A 186 2.28 -1.94 -26.70
C PRO A 186 0.81 -1.98 -27.16
N PHE A 187 -0.13 -2.04 -26.23
CA PHE A 187 -1.57 -2.08 -26.46
C PHE A 187 -2.31 -1.34 -25.33
N GLU A 188 -3.56 -0.98 -25.57
CA GLU A 188 -4.35 -0.22 -24.58
C GLU A 188 -4.91 -1.14 -23.49
N PHE A 189 -4.23 -1.21 -22.36
CA PHE A 189 -4.63 -1.98 -21.18
C PHE A 189 -5.37 -1.11 -20.16
N LYS A 190 -6.31 -1.71 -19.42
CA LYS A 190 -7.03 -1.06 -18.33
C LYS A 190 -7.27 -2.03 -17.18
N ARG A 191 -6.83 -1.63 -15.98
CA ARG A 191 -7.06 -2.34 -14.71
C ARG A 191 -8.00 -1.55 -13.82
N PHE A 192 -9.15 -2.09 -13.44
CA PHE A 192 -9.97 -1.49 -12.38
C PHE A 192 -9.48 -1.96 -11.02
N GLN A 193 -9.04 -1.02 -10.18
CA GLN A 193 -8.56 -1.28 -8.82
C GLN A 193 -8.60 0.01 -7.98
N PHE A 194 -8.49 -0.12 -6.66
CA PHE A 194 -8.23 1.05 -5.81
C PHE A 194 -6.81 1.58 -6.05
N PRO A 195 -6.65 2.91 -6.17
CA PRO A 195 -5.42 3.55 -6.61
C PRO A 195 -4.38 3.77 -5.52
#